data_AF-A0A511HQ58-F1
#
_entry.id   AF-A0A511HQ58-F1
#
_cell.length_a   1.000
_cell.length_b   1.000
_cell.length_c   1.000
_cell.angle_alpha   90.00
_cell.angle_beta   90.00
_cell.angle_gamma   90.00
#
_symmetry.space_group_name_H-M   'P 1'
#
loop_
_entity.id
_entity.type
_entity.pdbx_description
1 polymer ?
#
loop_
_entity_poly.entity_id
_entity_poly.type
_entity_poly.pdbx_seq_one_letter_code
_entity_poly.pdbx_strand_id
1 'polypeptide(L)'
;MSRRRALTLVVYAPALVRSDRRALAIVHGMEQALPGLRLEWEVGEGGRPVALPQRDAWLAERTEEDGFPLMCNGDERYPVMVSGRGRSGLFSPGGQPQFEVHAKLPLDEPVFAAAAALLEGVAEGARSFWGHASPYGYGSEVAQQFRRSPHGPEHSPRGLPMLNLPEKLPTPEIPSFLGWLNYWSTAAARAIGFPDPARDAELLTRARCTASGGWVVRLTDAPLDYNNPAHLEALKRAYERFPEIGGRSSH
;
A
#
# COMPACT_ATOMS: atom_id res chain seq x y z
N MET A 1 -1.98 -24.95 14.81
CA MET A 1 -2.60 -24.18 13.70
C MET A 1 -1.54 -23.30 13.09
N SER A 2 -1.14 -23.54 11.83
CA SER A 2 -0.26 -22.63 11.10
C SER A 2 -0.97 -21.27 11.02
N ARG A 3 -0.33 -20.22 11.55
CA ARG A 3 -0.83 -18.84 11.41
C ARG A 3 -0.80 -18.55 9.91
N ARG A 4 -1.98 -18.50 9.26
CA ARG A 4 -2.06 -18.11 7.84
C ARG A 4 -1.28 -16.80 7.67
N ARG A 5 -0.34 -16.77 6.73
CA ARG A 5 0.37 -15.53 6.38
C ARG A 5 -0.70 -14.51 5.97
N ALA A 6 -0.54 -13.25 6.35
CA ALA A 6 -1.47 -12.19 5.98
C ALA A 6 -0.85 -11.32 4.90
N LEU A 7 -1.67 -10.79 3.99
CA LEU A 7 -1.31 -9.71 3.09
C LEU A 7 -1.66 -8.39 3.77
N THR A 8 -0.73 -7.45 3.74
CA THR A 8 -0.96 -6.06 4.16
C THR A 8 -0.88 -5.17 2.94
N LEU A 9 -1.92 -4.37 2.74
CA LEU A 9 -2.04 -3.39 1.67
C LEU A 9 -2.13 -2.02 2.32
N VAL A 10 -1.27 -1.10 1.90
CA VAL A 10 -1.30 0.29 2.34
C VAL A 10 -1.19 1.21 1.14
N VAL A 11 -2.09 2.18 1.05
CA VAL A 11 -2.01 3.23 0.04
C VAL A 11 -1.97 4.61 0.70
N TYR A 12 -1.29 5.55 0.04
CA TYR A 12 -1.03 6.89 0.53
C TYR A 12 -1.67 7.90 -0.41
N ALA A 13 -2.57 8.72 0.10
CA ALA A 13 -3.44 9.59 -0.67
C ALA A 13 -3.45 11.03 -0.12
N PRO A 14 -3.96 12.01 -0.89
CA PRO A 14 -4.25 13.34 -0.36
C PRO A 14 -5.16 13.23 0.88
N ALA A 15 -4.97 14.12 1.85
CA ALA A 15 -5.78 14.18 3.07
C ALA A 15 -7.28 14.04 2.78
N LEU A 16 -7.99 13.32 3.66
CA LEU A 16 -9.42 13.12 3.54
C LEU A 16 -10.16 14.39 3.99
N VAL A 17 -11.31 14.66 3.40
CA VAL A 17 -12.23 15.69 3.90
C VAL A 17 -13.48 15.01 4.45
N ARG A 18 -14.24 15.71 5.29
CA ARG A 18 -15.49 15.17 5.84
C ARG A 18 -16.45 14.76 4.73
N SER A 19 -17.12 13.61 4.90
CA SER A 19 -18.07 13.04 3.92
C SER A 19 -17.48 12.79 2.53
N ASP A 20 -16.17 12.53 2.44
CA ASP A 20 -15.52 12.24 1.18
C ASP A 20 -15.94 10.88 0.61
N ARG A 21 -16.40 10.90 -0.65
CA ARG A 21 -16.83 9.70 -1.40
C ARG A 21 -15.72 8.67 -1.58
N ARG A 22 -14.45 9.04 -1.39
CA ARG A 22 -13.31 8.13 -1.46
C ARG A 22 -13.41 6.97 -0.46
N ALA A 23 -13.96 7.20 0.74
CA ALA A 23 -14.15 6.11 1.72
C ALA A 23 -15.03 4.98 1.16
N LEU A 24 -16.14 5.33 0.51
CA LEU A 24 -17.02 4.36 -0.15
C LEU A 24 -16.35 3.71 -1.36
N ALA A 25 -15.67 4.51 -2.19
CA ALA A 25 -14.99 4.02 -3.38
C ALA A 25 -13.91 2.97 -3.05
N ILE A 26 -13.19 3.15 -1.95
CA ILE A 26 -12.22 2.17 -1.44
C ILE A 26 -12.89 0.84 -1.12
N VAL A 27 -13.99 0.88 -0.36
CA VAL A 27 -14.70 -0.33 0.06
C VAL A 27 -15.29 -1.07 -1.14
N HIS A 28 -15.96 -0.34 -2.04
CA HIS A 28 -16.50 -0.93 -3.27
C HIS A 28 -15.39 -1.49 -4.17
N GLY A 29 -14.25 -0.81 -4.25
CA GLY A 29 -13.08 -1.29 -5.01
C GLY A 29 -12.56 -2.63 -4.48
N MET A 30 -12.53 -2.83 -3.16
CA MET A 30 -12.16 -4.12 -2.56
C MET A 30 -13.19 -5.22 -2.88
N GLU A 31 -14.48 -4.94 -2.73
CA GLU A 31 -15.55 -5.91 -2.96
C GLU A 31 -15.67 -6.31 -4.44
N GLN A 32 -15.37 -5.40 -5.36
CA GLN A 32 -15.28 -5.70 -6.79
C GLN A 32 -14.07 -6.57 -7.11
N ALA A 33 -12.95 -6.35 -6.43
CA ALA A 33 -11.71 -7.07 -6.69
C ALA A 33 -11.66 -8.49 -6.11
N LEU A 34 -12.32 -8.74 -4.98
CA LEU A 34 -12.35 -10.05 -4.33
C LEU A 34 -13.79 -10.61 -4.30
N PRO A 35 -14.11 -11.58 -5.18
CA PRO A 35 -15.44 -12.17 -5.23
C PRO A 35 -15.91 -12.72 -3.88
N GLY A 36 -17.15 -12.40 -3.51
CA GLY A 36 -17.75 -12.83 -2.25
C GLY A 36 -17.35 -12.00 -1.02
N LEU A 37 -16.42 -11.04 -1.16
CA LEU A 37 -16.13 -10.09 -0.09
C LEU A 37 -17.31 -9.13 0.10
N ARG A 38 -17.74 -9.01 1.37
CA ARG A 38 -18.66 -7.99 1.84
C ARG A 38 -18.07 -7.32 3.06
N LEU A 39 -17.96 -6.00 3.07
CA LEU A 39 -17.43 -5.21 4.19
C LEU A 39 -18.59 -4.50 4.90
N GLU A 40 -19.48 -5.29 5.49
CA GLU A 40 -20.75 -4.84 6.08
C GLU A 40 -20.75 -4.94 7.62
N TRP A 41 -19.57 -5.02 8.25
CA TRP A 41 -19.42 -5.11 9.69
C TRP A 41 -18.41 -4.09 10.21
N GLU A 42 -18.65 -3.55 11.40
CA GLU A 42 -17.64 -2.88 12.21
C GLU A 42 -17.15 -3.79 13.33
N VAL A 43 -16.04 -3.45 13.96
CA VAL A 43 -15.58 -4.11 15.18
C VAL A 43 -16.08 -3.30 16.37
N GLY A 44 -17.11 -3.80 17.04
CA GLY A 44 -17.71 -3.14 18.20
C GLY A 44 -16.83 -3.21 19.46
N GLU A 45 -17.30 -2.54 20.52
CA GLU A 45 -16.66 -2.61 21.84
C GLU A 45 -16.56 -4.07 22.31
N GLY A 46 -15.36 -4.50 22.68
CA GLY A 46 -15.07 -5.90 23.03
C GLY A 46 -14.63 -6.79 21.85
N GLY A 47 -14.45 -6.22 20.66
CA GLY A 47 -13.81 -6.90 19.53
C GLY A 47 -14.72 -7.80 18.71
N ARG A 48 -16.03 -7.78 18.95
CA ARG A 48 -17.01 -8.60 18.22
C ARG A 48 -17.52 -7.87 16.97
N PRO A 49 -17.72 -8.57 15.84
CA PRO A 49 -18.33 -7.96 14.66
C PRO A 49 -19.77 -7.50 14.92
N VAL A 50 -20.09 -6.27 14.52
CA VAL A 50 -21.43 -5.69 14.55
C VAL A 50 -21.85 -5.37 13.12
N ALA A 51 -22.97 -5.93 12.68
CA ALA A 51 -23.46 -5.72 11.31
C ALA A 51 -23.91 -4.27 11.08
N LEU A 52 -23.73 -3.79 9.85
CA LEU A 52 -24.05 -2.43 9.40
C LEU A 52 -25.15 -2.47 8.31
N PRO A 53 -26.45 -2.47 8.67
CA PRO A 53 -27.55 -2.60 7.72
C PRO A 53 -27.61 -1.51 6.64
N GLN A 54 -27.09 -0.32 6.94
CA GLN A 54 -26.98 0.82 6.01
C GLN A 54 -25.53 1.25 5.88
N ARG A 55 -24.64 0.27 5.62
CA ARG A 55 -23.18 0.45 5.65
C ARG A 55 -22.69 1.68 4.89
N ASP A 56 -23.22 1.93 3.70
CA ASP A 56 -22.74 3.06 2.88
C ASP A 56 -23.09 4.42 3.51
N ALA A 57 -24.31 4.56 4.04
CA ALA A 57 -24.72 5.77 4.76
C ALA A 57 -23.92 5.93 6.05
N TRP A 58 -23.77 4.84 6.82
CA TRP A 58 -22.97 4.81 8.04
C TRP A 58 -21.51 5.22 7.77
N LEU A 59 -20.90 4.72 6.69
CA LEU A 59 -19.52 5.06 6.35
C LEU A 59 -19.39 6.53 5.94
N ALA A 60 -20.33 7.05 5.16
CA ALA A 60 -20.34 8.46 4.77
C ALA A 60 -20.48 9.40 5.98
N GLU A 61 -21.28 9.02 6.98
CA GLU A 61 -21.47 9.76 8.23
C GLU A 61 -20.24 9.68 9.16
N ARG A 62 -19.57 8.53 9.20
CA ARG A 62 -18.40 8.28 10.06
C ARG A 62 -17.06 8.67 9.42
N THR A 63 -17.09 9.12 8.16
CA THR A 63 -15.90 9.62 7.47
C THR A 63 -15.62 11.06 7.90
N GLU A 64 -14.54 11.22 8.65
CA GLU A 64 -14.04 12.50 9.16
C GLU A 64 -12.73 12.88 8.46
N GLU A 65 -12.20 14.07 8.75
CA GLU A 65 -10.92 14.54 8.19
C GLU A 65 -9.75 13.60 8.54
N ASP A 66 -9.82 12.95 9.70
CA ASP A 66 -8.83 11.99 10.19
C ASP A 66 -9.01 10.57 9.66
N GLY A 67 -9.93 10.34 8.72
CA GLY A 67 -10.13 9.04 8.08
C GLY A 67 -11.50 8.41 8.32
N PHE A 68 -11.56 7.08 8.27
CA PHE A 68 -12.80 6.33 8.43
C PHE A 68 -12.58 5.08 9.30
N PRO A 69 -13.59 4.66 10.07
CA PRO A 69 -13.47 3.57 11.04
C PRO A 69 -13.13 2.22 10.40
N LEU A 70 -12.63 1.29 11.21
CA LEU A 70 -12.33 -0.07 10.76
C LEU A 70 -13.61 -0.82 10.37
N MET A 71 -13.60 -1.36 9.16
CA MET A 71 -14.63 -2.21 8.61
C MET A 71 -14.08 -3.62 8.38
N CYS A 72 -14.92 -4.63 8.51
CA CYS A 72 -14.56 -6.02 8.28
C CYS A 72 -15.69 -6.83 7.62
N ASN A 73 -15.39 -8.08 7.28
CA ASN A 73 -16.32 -9.01 6.64
C ASN A 73 -17.12 -9.89 7.62
N GLY A 74 -17.02 -9.65 8.93
CA GLY A 74 -17.73 -10.42 9.95
C GLY A 74 -17.28 -11.88 10.13
N ASP A 75 -16.35 -12.40 9.31
CA ASP A 75 -15.82 -13.76 9.45
C ASP A 75 -14.52 -13.76 10.27
N GLU A 76 -14.63 -14.12 11.55
CA GLU A 76 -13.48 -14.21 12.45
C GLU A 76 -12.43 -15.28 12.04
N ARG A 77 -12.82 -16.28 11.23
CA ARG A 77 -11.92 -17.34 10.75
C ARG A 77 -11.20 -16.94 9.45
N TYR A 78 -11.75 -15.98 8.74
CA TYR A 78 -11.21 -15.42 7.50
C TYR A 78 -11.29 -13.88 7.54
N PRO A 79 -10.57 -13.22 8.46
CA PRO A 79 -10.77 -11.80 8.71
C PRO A 79 -10.19 -10.98 7.57
N VAL A 80 -11.07 -10.25 6.88
CA VAL A 80 -10.72 -9.19 5.94
C VAL A 80 -11.09 -7.87 6.58
N MET A 81 -10.14 -6.94 6.67
CA MET A 81 -10.33 -5.64 7.33
C MET A 81 -9.79 -4.51 6.47
N VAL A 82 -10.42 -3.34 6.58
CA VAL A 82 -9.95 -2.07 6.02
C VAL A 82 -10.23 -0.93 6.98
N SER A 83 -9.31 0.03 7.10
CA SER A 83 -9.53 1.29 7.81
C SER A 83 -8.78 2.43 7.12
N GLY A 84 -9.22 3.65 7.34
CA GLY A 84 -8.55 4.85 6.88
C GLY A 84 -8.09 5.70 8.06
N ARG A 85 -6.89 6.26 8.00
CA ARG A 85 -6.42 7.21 9.01
C ARG A 85 -5.65 8.37 8.40
N GLY A 86 -5.80 9.55 8.99
CA GLY A 86 -4.98 10.72 8.72
C GLY A 86 -3.56 10.54 9.25
N ARG A 87 -2.62 11.19 8.59
CA ARG A 87 -1.22 11.32 9.01
C ARG A 87 -0.83 12.79 8.95
N SER A 88 -0.27 13.28 10.05
CA SER A 88 0.20 14.67 10.15
C SER A 88 1.27 14.98 9.11
N GLY A 89 1.26 16.23 8.62
CA GLY A 89 2.28 16.75 7.72
C GLY A 89 3.69 16.69 8.31
N LEU A 90 3.84 16.75 9.64
CA LEU A 90 5.12 16.62 10.33
C LEU A 90 5.86 15.31 10.01
N PHE A 91 5.11 14.26 9.72
CA PHE A 91 5.63 12.92 9.45
C PHE A 91 5.47 12.51 7.99
N SER A 92 5.15 13.45 7.10
CA SER A 92 4.74 13.16 5.72
C SER A 92 5.60 13.94 4.71
N PRO A 93 5.81 13.40 3.51
CA PRO A 93 6.50 14.09 2.43
C PRO A 93 5.98 15.51 2.17
N GLY A 94 6.89 16.44 1.91
CA GLY A 94 6.57 17.84 1.62
C GLY A 94 5.90 18.61 2.76
N GLY A 95 5.85 18.05 3.98
CA GLY A 95 5.17 18.66 5.12
C GLY A 95 3.64 18.65 5.01
N GLN A 96 3.08 17.88 4.07
CA GLN A 96 1.64 17.90 3.77
C GLN A 96 0.90 16.77 4.50
N PRO A 97 -0.27 17.03 5.10
CA PRO A 97 -1.10 15.96 5.66
C PRO A 97 -1.48 14.91 4.60
N GLN A 98 -1.48 13.65 5.00
CA GLN A 98 -1.80 12.52 4.12
C GLN A 98 -2.91 11.66 4.70
N PHE A 99 -3.59 10.95 3.82
CA PHE A 99 -4.54 9.92 4.17
C PHE A 99 -3.95 8.55 3.85
N GLU A 100 -3.91 7.65 4.85
CA GLU A 100 -3.45 6.28 4.67
C GLU A 100 -4.64 5.31 4.78
N VAL A 101 -4.79 4.43 3.80
CA VAL A 101 -5.73 3.30 3.89
C VAL A 101 -4.95 2.05 4.20
N HIS A 102 -5.42 1.29 5.19
CA HIS A 102 -4.80 0.06 5.65
C HIS A 102 -5.77 -1.08 5.47
N ALA A 103 -5.43 -2.05 4.62
CA ALA A 103 -6.19 -3.28 4.46
C ALA A 103 -5.34 -4.50 4.86
N LYS A 104 -6.00 -5.49 5.48
CA LYS A 104 -5.38 -6.74 5.91
C LYS A 104 -6.29 -7.91 5.55
N LEU A 105 -5.72 -8.89 4.86
CA LEU A 105 -6.42 -10.08 4.36
C LEU A 105 -5.57 -11.33 4.59
N PRO A 106 -6.18 -12.53 4.67
CA PRO A 106 -5.43 -13.78 4.60
C PRO A 106 -4.70 -13.88 3.26
N LEU A 107 -3.45 -14.35 3.25
CA LEU A 107 -2.70 -14.59 2.02
C LEU A 107 -2.81 -16.07 1.64
N ASP A 108 -3.90 -16.39 0.94
CA ASP A 108 -4.17 -17.68 0.31
C ASP A 108 -4.40 -17.51 -1.19
N GLU A 109 -4.78 -18.59 -1.88
CA GLU A 109 -4.87 -18.61 -3.34
C GLU A 109 -5.86 -17.58 -3.93
N PRO A 110 -7.09 -17.40 -3.41
CA PRO A 110 -8.00 -16.36 -3.90
C PRO A 110 -7.43 -14.95 -3.73
N VAL A 111 -6.86 -14.64 -2.56
CA VAL A 111 -6.28 -13.30 -2.31
C VAL A 111 -5.02 -13.09 -3.12
N PHE A 112 -4.19 -14.11 -3.32
CA PHE A 112 -3.01 -14.05 -4.19
C PHE A 112 -3.41 -13.71 -5.63
N ALA A 113 -4.44 -14.38 -6.17
CA ALA A 113 -4.95 -14.11 -7.51
C ALA A 113 -5.57 -12.70 -7.63
N ALA A 114 -6.26 -12.23 -6.60
CA ALA A 114 -6.90 -10.93 -6.56
C ALA A 114 -5.98 -9.77 -6.12
N ALA A 115 -4.76 -10.04 -5.62
CA ALA A 115 -3.95 -9.06 -4.90
C ALA A 115 -3.66 -7.77 -5.69
N ALA A 116 -3.39 -7.90 -6.99
CA ALA A 116 -3.21 -6.74 -7.85
C ALA A 116 -4.50 -5.93 -8.02
N ALA A 117 -5.65 -6.59 -8.23
CA ALA A 117 -6.97 -5.94 -8.32
C ALA A 117 -7.38 -5.27 -7.00
N LEU A 118 -7.07 -5.88 -5.87
CA LEU A 118 -7.28 -5.29 -4.55
C LEU A 118 -6.45 -4.02 -4.37
N LEU A 119 -5.16 -4.05 -4.72
CA LEU A 119 -4.29 -2.88 -4.64
C LEU A 119 -4.78 -1.75 -5.56
N GLU A 120 -5.18 -2.08 -6.79
CA GLU A 120 -5.75 -1.11 -7.73
C GLU A 120 -7.05 -0.50 -7.19
N GLY A 121 -8.03 -1.32 -6.81
CA GLY A 121 -9.34 -0.84 -6.37
C GLY A 121 -9.24 0.09 -5.15
N VAL A 122 -8.38 -0.25 -4.19
CA VAL A 122 -8.14 0.60 -3.02
C VAL A 122 -7.42 1.90 -3.42
N ALA A 123 -6.37 1.81 -4.25
CA ALA A 123 -5.59 2.97 -4.63
C ALA A 123 -6.35 3.97 -5.52
N GLU A 124 -7.10 3.46 -6.50
CA GLU A 124 -7.96 4.28 -7.38
C GLU A 124 -9.12 4.88 -6.59
N GLY A 125 -9.76 4.10 -5.70
CA GLY A 125 -10.81 4.59 -4.81
C GLY A 125 -10.33 5.69 -3.88
N ALA A 126 -9.11 5.56 -3.34
CA ALA A 126 -8.48 6.56 -2.48
C ALA A 126 -7.87 7.75 -3.25
N ARG A 127 -7.76 7.67 -4.58
CA ARG A 127 -6.97 8.58 -5.41
C ARG A 127 -5.54 8.74 -4.90
N SER A 128 -4.92 7.60 -4.61
CA SER A 128 -3.60 7.54 -4.00
C SER A 128 -2.51 8.09 -4.89
N PHE A 129 -1.48 8.68 -4.27
CA PHE A 129 -0.21 8.99 -4.91
C PHE A 129 0.51 7.69 -5.28
N TRP A 130 0.63 6.79 -4.30
CA TRP A 130 1.24 5.47 -4.45
C TRP A 130 0.72 4.52 -3.35
N GLY A 131 1.04 3.24 -3.47
CA GLY A 131 0.74 2.26 -2.45
C GLY A 131 1.45 0.94 -2.70
N HIS A 132 1.28 0.00 -1.79
CA HIS A 132 1.89 -1.31 -1.90
C HIS A 132 1.02 -2.41 -1.28
N ALA A 133 1.28 -3.65 -1.70
CA ALA A 133 0.81 -4.85 -1.02
C ALA A 133 2.00 -5.76 -0.76
N SER A 134 2.16 -6.23 0.48
CA SER A 134 3.30 -7.07 0.91
C SER A 134 2.86 -8.07 1.99
N PRO A 135 3.51 -9.24 2.11
CA PRO A 135 3.29 -10.13 3.23
C PRO A 135 3.52 -9.47 4.60
N TYR A 136 2.76 -9.89 5.59
CA TYR A 136 2.91 -9.44 6.97
C TYR A 136 4.35 -9.63 7.45
N GLY A 137 4.87 -8.63 8.16
CA GLY A 137 6.27 -8.55 8.55
C GLY A 137 7.13 -7.67 7.63
N TYR A 138 6.64 -7.24 6.47
CA TYR A 138 7.37 -6.28 5.62
C TYR A 138 7.78 -5.01 6.38
N GLY A 139 6.94 -4.54 7.32
CA GLY A 139 7.18 -3.30 8.05
C GLY A 139 8.45 -3.33 8.89
N SER A 140 8.83 -4.48 9.47
CA SER A 140 10.10 -4.58 10.20
C SER A 140 11.31 -4.54 9.27
N GLU A 141 11.19 -5.07 8.06
CA GLU A 141 12.25 -5.05 7.05
C GLU A 141 12.42 -3.63 6.48
N VAL A 142 11.31 -2.97 6.12
CA VAL A 142 11.33 -1.57 5.66
C VAL A 142 11.84 -0.63 6.75
N ALA A 143 11.46 -0.84 8.02
CA ALA A 143 11.94 -0.03 9.13
C ALA A 143 13.47 -0.07 9.29
N GLN A 144 14.11 -1.19 8.94
CA GLN A 144 15.58 -1.32 8.94
C GLN A 144 16.25 -0.61 7.77
N GLN A 145 15.51 -0.26 6.71
CA GLN A 145 16.03 0.53 5.59
C GLN A 145 16.01 2.04 5.88
N PHE A 146 15.24 2.53 6.84
CA PHE A 146 15.17 3.98 7.09
C PHE A 146 16.41 4.51 7.83
N ARG A 147 17.09 5.48 7.21
CA ARG A 147 18.25 6.15 7.77
C ARG A 147 17.83 7.17 8.82
N ARG A 148 18.06 6.82 10.09
CA ARG A 148 17.73 7.67 11.26
C ARG A 148 18.82 8.68 11.63
N SER A 149 20.04 8.51 11.11
CA SER A 149 21.20 9.38 11.37
C SER A 149 22.03 9.56 10.11
N PRO A 150 22.64 10.74 9.86
CA PRO A 150 23.61 10.94 8.78
C PRO A 150 24.79 9.97 8.82
N HIS A 151 25.19 9.53 10.02
CA HIS A 151 26.28 8.55 10.24
C HIS A 151 25.77 7.10 10.31
N GLY A 152 24.53 6.85 9.89
CA GLY A 152 23.99 5.50 9.79
C GLY A 152 24.70 4.68 8.70
N PRO A 153 24.48 3.36 8.68
CA PRO A 153 25.05 2.51 7.64
C PRO A 153 24.57 2.92 6.23
N GLU A 154 25.32 2.52 5.21
CA GLU A 154 24.93 2.73 3.81
C GLU A 154 23.87 1.73 3.33
N HIS A 155 23.86 0.54 3.94
CA HIS A 155 22.96 -0.54 3.62
C HIS A 155 22.25 -1.08 4.87
N SER A 156 21.05 -1.62 4.67
CA SER A 156 20.33 -2.37 5.71
C SER A 156 21.06 -3.69 6.02
N PRO A 157 20.69 -4.41 7.11
CA PRO A 157 21.26 -5.73 7.41
C PRO A 157 21.16 -6.76 6.27
N ARG A 158 20.22 -6.56 5.33
CA ARG A 158 20.06 -7.41 4.14
C ARG A 158 20.72 -6.83 2.88
N GLY A 159 21.57 -5.82 3.02
CA GLY A 159 22.28 -5.21 1.89
C GLY A 159 21.37 -4.37 0.98
N LEU A 160 20.14 -4.03 1.40
CA LEU A 160 19.28 -3.10 0.66
C LEU A 160 19.77 -1.66 0.89
N PRO A 161 19.57 -0.74 -0.07
CA PRO A 161 19.94 0.65 0.14
C PRO A 161 19.13 1.26 1.27
N MET A 162 19.79 2.17 2.00
CA MET A 162 19.12 2.98 3.00
C MET A 162 18.26 4.07 2.35
N LEU A 163 17.11 4.34 2.96
CA LEU A 163 16.08 5.25 2.49
C LEU A 163 15.97 6.42 3.46
N ASN A 164 15.60 7.60 2.97
CA ASN A 164 15.24 8.71 3.81
C ASN A 164 13.90 8.46 4.51
N LEU A 165 13.73 9.07 5.68
CA LEU A 165 12.45 9.06 6.37
C LEU A 165 11.39 9.78 5.53
N PRO A 166 10.11 9.33 5.53
CA PRO A 166 9.05 9.92 4.72
C PRO A 166 8.94 11.45 4.81
N GLU A 167 9.10 12.03 6.00
CA GLU A 167 9.09 13.48 6.23
C GLU A 167 10.23 14.26 5.56
N LYS A 168 11.27 13.57 5.10
CA LYS A 168 12.40 14.18 4.37
C LYS A 168 12.20 14.14 2.85
N LEU A 169 11.17 13.47 2.36
CA LEU A 169 10.87 13.43 0.92
C LEU A 169 10.26 14.77 0.50
N PRO A 170 10.60 15.29 -0.68
CA PRO A 170 10.14 16.61 -1.12
C PRO A 170 8.66 16.61 -1.52
N THR A 171 8.15 15.50 -2.07
CA THR A 171 6.78 15.40 -2.57
C THR A 171 6.14 14.04 -2.24
N PRO A 172 4.81 13.99 -2.07
CA PRO A 172 4.08 12.76 -1.75
C PRO A 172 4.02 11.74 -2.89
N GLU A 173 4.28 12.16 -4.13
CA GLU A 173 4.33 11.30 -5.31
C GLU A 173 5.56 10.38 -5.34
N ILE A 174 6.63 10.69 -4.59
CA ILE A 174 7.80 9.83 -4.50
C ILE A 174 7.48 8.69 -3.51
N PRO A 175 7.49 7.41 -3.94
CA PRO A 175 7.27 6.30 -3.04
C PRO A 175 8.37 6.23 -1.97
N SER A 176 7.98 5.98 -0.72
CA SER A 176 8.95 5.90 0.40
C SER A 176 9.77 4.61 0.39
N PHE A 177 9.24 3.54 -0.21
CA PHE A 177 9.87 2.22 -0.30
C PHE A 177 9.13 1.37 -1.36
N LEU A 178 9.68 0.18 -1.66
CA LEU A 178 9.07 -0.82 -2.53
C LEU A 178 8.44 -1.97 -1.73
N GLY A 179 7.25 -2.41 -2.16
CA GLY A 179 6.60 -3.64 -1.68
C GLY A 179 6.63 -4.77 -2.72
N TRP A 180 5.91 -5.86 -2.45
CA TRP A 180 5.77 -6.96 -3.42
C TRP A 180 5.02 -6.51 -4.67
N LEU A 181 3.83 -5.95 -4.46
CA LEU A 181 3.06 -5.21 -5.44
C LEU A 181 3.16 -3.74 -5.12
N ASN A 182 3.23 -2.90 -6.16
CA ASN A 182 3.32 -1.46 -6.04
C ASN A 182 2.27 -0.82 -6.93
N TYR A 183 1.54 0.14 -6.39
CA TYR A 183 0.70 1.04 -7.16
C TYR A 183 1.41 2.39 -7.25
N TRP A 184 1.47 2.94 -8.46
CA TRP A 184 1.97 4.28 -8.72
C TRP A 184 0.93 5.02 -9.54
N SER A 185 0.43 6.15 -9.01
CA SER A 185 -0.36 7.07 -9.82
C SER A 185 0.44 7.55 -11.04
N THR A 186 -0.22 8.16 -12.01
CA THR A 186 0.44 8.80 -13.16
C THR A 186 1.55 9.76 -12.71
N ALA A 187 1.33 10.52 -11.64
CA ALA A 187 2.31 11.46 -11.11
C ALA A 187 3.49 10.75 -10.43
N ALA A 188 3.22 9.71 -9.63
CA ALA A 188 4.28 8.90 -9.01
C ALA A 188 5.13 8.15 -10.04
N ALA A 189 4.49 7.53 -11.03
CA ALA A 189 5.17 6.84 -12.13
C ALA A 189 6.09 7.81 -12.89
N ARG A 190 5.61 9.02 -13.18
CA ARG A 190 6.44 10.08 -13.79
C ARG A 190 7.60 10.49 -12.90
N ALA A 191 7.38 10.66 -11.59
CA ALA A 191 8.40 11.09 -10.64
C ALA A 191 9.58 10.10 -10.55
N ILE A 192 9.32 8.80 -10.69
CA ILE A 192 10.36 7.75 -10.68
C ILE A 192 10.84 7.35 -12.09
N GLY A 193 10.30 7.98 -13.14
CA GLY A 193 10.66 7.69 -14.53
C GLY A 193 10.21 6.32 -15.03
N PHE A 194 8.99 5.88 -14.66
CA PHE A 194 8.35 4.65 -15.14
C PHE A 194 7.13 4.96 -16.04
N PRO A 195 6.91 4.21 -17.13
CA PRO A 195 7.80 3.21 -17.70
C PRO A 195 8.84 3.80 -18.66
N ASP A 196 10.02 3.19 -18.70
CA ASP A 196 11.03 3.32 -19.75
C ASP A 196 11.11 1.98 -20.50
N PRO A 197 10.57 1.86 -21.74
CA PRO A 197 10.54 0.60 -22.47
C PRO A 197 11.92 -0.05 -22.68
N ALA A 198 13.00 0.72 -22.72
CA ALA A 198 14.35 0.21 -22.90
C ALA A 198 14.93 -0.41 -21.61
N ARG A 199 14.43 0.01 -20.44
CA ARG A 199 14.95 -0.41 -19.13
C ARG A 199 13.98 -1.29 -18.34
N ASP A 200 12.69 -1.22 -18.65
CA ASP A 200 11.61 -1.79 -17.85
C ASP A 200 10.92 -2.98 -18.51
N ALA A 201 11.46 -3.53 -19.60
CA ALA A 201 10.84 -4.64 -20.32
C ALA A 201 10.42 -5.80 -19.39
N GLU A 202 11.28 -6.19 -18.44
CA GLU A 202 10.98 -7.26 -17.46
C GLU A 202 9.91 -6.85 -16.42
N LEU A 203 9.83 -5.58 -16.03
CA LEU A 203 8.80 -5.09 -15.13
C LEU A 203 7.46 -4.96 -15.85
N LEU A 204 7.49 -4.54 -17.12
CA LEU A 204 6.31 -4.36 -17.97
C LEU A 204 5.58 -5.68 -18.25
N THR A 205 6.26 -6.83 -18.27
CA THR A 205 5.57 -8.15 -18.35
C THR A 205 4.72 -8.47 -17.13
N ARG A 206 4.96 -7.76 -16.01
CA ARG A 206 4.28 -7.93 -14.71
C ARG A 206 3.64 -6.63 -14.23
N ALA A 207 3.46 -5.68 -15.13
CA ALA A 207 2.80 -4.41 -14.88
C ALA A 207 1.49 -4.31 -15.66
N ARG A 208 0.55 -3.55 -15.13
CA ARG A 208 -0.65 -3.14 -15.88
C ARG A 208 -0.96 -1.68 -15.63
N CYS A 209 -1.45 -1.02 -16.67
CA CYS A 209 -1.95 0.35 -16.57
C CYS A 209 -3.35 0.32 -15.94
N THR A 210 -3.63 1.28 -15.06
CA THR A 210 -4.96 1.47 -14.46
C THR A 210 -5.81 2.38 -15.34
N ALA A 211 -7.13 2.43 -15.07
CA ALA A 211 -8.04 3.29 -15.82
C ALA A 211 -7.70 4.79 -15.73
N SER A 212 -7.06 5.23 -14.63
CA SER A 212 -6.64 6.63 -14.43
C SER A 212 -5.25 6.95 -15.02
N GLY A 213 -4.58 5.98 -15.63
CA GLY A 213 -3.23 6.12 -16.18
C GLY A 213 -2.10 5.82 -15.19
N GLY A 214 -2.43 5.36 -13.98
CA GLY A 214 -1.48 4.80 -13.04
C GLY A 214 -1.00 3.41 -13.44
N TRP A 215 -0.20 2.78 -12.57
CA TRP A 215 0.38 1.47 -12.79
C TRP A 215 0.27 0.61 -11.54
N VAL A 216 -0.04 -0.67 -11.74
CA VAL A 216 0.20 -1.72 -10.74
C VAL A 216 1.34 -2.59 -11.24
N VAL A 217 2.40 -2.72 -10.45
CA VAL A 217 3.65 -3.41 -10.80
C VAL A 217 3.98 -4.47 -9.77
N ARG A 218 4.20 -5.70 -10.23
CA ARG A 218 4.62 -6.84 -9.41
C ARG A 218 6.11 -7.10 -9.55
N LEU A 219 6.86 -7.05 -8.43
CA LEU A 219 8.32 -7.24 -8.44
C LEU A 219 8.75 -8.71 -8.57
N THR A 220 7.97 -9.64 -8.03
CA THR A 220 8.27 -11.08 -8.02
C THR A 220 6.99 -11.88 -8.24
N ASP A 221 7.07 -13.06 -8.85
CA ASP A 221 5.87 -13.85 -9.15
C ASP A 221 5.21 -14.42 -7.90
N ALA A 222 6.01 -14.76 -6.88
CA ALA A 222 5.54 -15.14 -5.55
C ALA A 222 5.56 -13.94 -4.59
N PRO A 223 4.79 -13.98 -3.49
CA PRO A 223 4.84 -12.94 -2.47
C PRO A 223 6.25 -12.73 -1.92
N LEU A 224 6.65 -11.47 -1.79
CA LEU A 224 8.00 -11.09 -1.40
C LEU A 224 8.42 -11.74 -0.08
N ASP A 225 9.60 -12.36 -0.10
CA ASP A 225 10.20 -13.08 1.03
C ASP A 225 11.64 -12.62 1.16
N TYR A 226 11.92 -11.87 2.23
CA TYR A 226 13.23 -11.27 2.46
C TYR A 226 14.33 -12.29 2.82
N ASN A 227 13.96 -13.54 3.08
CA ASN A 227 14.92 -14.64 3.26
C ASN A 227 15.21 -15.38 1.95
N ASN A 228 14.45 -15.13 0.89
CA ASN A 228 14.74 -15.67 -0.44
C ASN A 228 15.73 -14.76 -1.17
N PRO A 229 16.95 -15.22 -1.49
CA PRO A 229 17.95 -14.40 -2.17
C PRO A 229 17.47 -13.86 -3.52
N ALA A 230 16.69 -14.63 -4.29
CA ALA A 230 16.18 -14.18 -5.58
C ALA A 230 15.20 -13.00 -5.45
N HIS A 231 14.39 -13.00 -4.39
CA HIS A 231 13.48 -11.90 -4.09
C HIS A 231 14.24 -10.66 -3.63
N LEU A 232 15.29 -10.83 -2.84
CA LEU A 232 16.16 -9.75 -2.39
C LEU A 232 16.92 -9.11 -3.57
N GLU A 233 17.44 -9.92 -4.49
CA GLU A 233 18.08 -9.42 -5.72
C GLU A 233 17.09 -8.68 -6.62
N ALA A 234 15.84 -9.14 -6.73
CA ALA A 234 14.80 -8.41 -7.47
C ALA A 234 14.52 -7.03 -6.85
N LEU A 235 14.46 -6.92 -5.51
CA LEU A 235 14.34 -5.64 -4.81
C LEU A 235 15.54 -4.73 -5.07
N LYS A 236 16.78 -5.25 -4.99
CA LYS A 236 17.99 -4.46 -5.25
C LYS A 236 17.98 -3.89 -6.66
N ARG A 237 17.71 -4.72 -7.67
CA ARG A 237 17.59 -4.26 -9.07
C ARG A 237 16.50 -3.20 -9.24
N ALA A 238 15.36 -3.36 -8.57
CA ALA A 238 14.29 -2.36 -8.62
C ALA A 238 14.72 -1.04 -7.96
N TYR A 239 15.41 -1.09 -6.82
CA TYR A 239 15.97 0.09 -6.16
C TYR A 239 17.12 0.76 -6.94
N GLU A 240 17.89 0.00 -7.72
CA GLU A 240 18.88 0.54 -8.66
C GLU A 240 18.21 1.21 -9.86
N ARG A 241 17.13 0.61 -10.36
CA ARG A 241 16.34 1.14 -11.47
C ARG A 241 15.63 2.45 -11.10
N PHE A 242 15.12 2.54 -9.88
CA PHE A 242 14.37 3.71 -9.38
C PHE A 242 15.14 4.37 -8.23
N PRO A 243 16.22 5.12 -8.51
CA PRO A 243 17.03 5.74 -7.48
C PRO A 243 16.21 6.69 -6.60
N GLU A 244 15.23 7.40 -7.15
CA GLU A 244 14.47 8.40 -6.38
C GLU A 244 13.57 7.81 -5.28
N ILE A 245 13.24 6.51 -5.35
CA ILE A 245 12.42 5.85 -4.33
C ILE A 245 13.12 5.91 -2.97
N GLY A 246 12.37 6.33 -1.96
CA GLY A 246 12.88 6.58 -0.62
C GLY A 246 13.72 7.85 -0.53
N GLY A 247 13.58 8.77 -1.50
CA GLY A 247 14.27 10.06 -1.52
C GLY A 247 15.79 9.92 -1.61
N ARG A 248 16.31 8.86 -2.22
CA ARG A 248 17.75 8.72 -2.44
C ARG A 248 18.12 9.53 -3.67
N SER A 249 19.24 10.23 -3.62
CA SER A 249 19.76 10.93 -4.79
C SER A 249 20.30 9.92 -5.80
N SER A 250 20.02 10.12 -7.08
CA SER A 250 20.84 9.56 -8.16
C SER A 250 22.25 10.17 -8.05
N HIS A 251 23.20 9.41 -7.52
CA HIS A 251 24.63 9.74 -7.61
C HIS A 251 25.15 9.56 -9.03
#